data_AF-A0A3S8R9L3-F1
#
_entry.id   AF-A0A3S8R9L3-F1
#
_cell.length_a   1.000
_cell.length_b   1.000
_cell.length_c   1.000
_cell.angle_alpha   90.00
_cell.angle_beta   90.00
_cell.angle_gamma   90.00
#
_symmetry.space_group_name_H-M   'P 1'
#
loop_
_entity.id
_entity.type
_entity.pdbx_description
1 polymer ?
#
loop_
_entity_poly.entity_id
_entity_poly.type
_entity_poly.pdbx_seq_one_letter_code
_entity_poly.pdbx_strand_id
1 'polypeptide(L)'
;MKTNYLVKLSALILLFALSSCQENNLDEVSKKQGKLERQTKSSLKKKVLVVGFDGIQFEKIAGTSTPNLDKLKIVKGYAGGIDNTSSEQKTSSGPGWSTILTGVWVNKHGVTDNNTSHISKAKSVFQLIKESNSGLKTASVVTWGPIHDFFR
;
A
#
# COMPACT_ATOMS: atom_id res chain seq x y z
N MET A 1 52.33 -35.88 49.78
CA MET A 1 51.71 -36.52 48.59
C MET A 1 52.52 -36.14 47.36
N LYS A 2 52.64 -37.09 46.43
CA LYS A 2 53.69 -37.23 45.42
C LYS A 2 53.75 -36.12 44.36
N THR A 3 54.97 -35.81 43.95
CA THR A 3 55.44 -35.15 42.72
C THR A 3 54.80 -35.74 41.46
N ASN A 4 54.65 -34.96 40.37
CA ASN A 4 55.24 -35.28 39.05
C ASN A 4 55.00 -34.22 37.96
N TYR A 5 56.11 -33.91 37.30
CA TYR A 5 56.30 -33.26 36.01
C TYR A 5 55.54 -33.98 34.89
N LEU A 6 55.14 -33.26 33.83
CA LEU A 6 55.48 -33.64 32.45
C LEU A 6 55.01 -32.60 31.41
N VAL A 7 56.01 -31.91 30.90
CA VAL A 7 56.14 -31.35 29.56
C VAL A 7 55.45 -32.21 28.49
N LYS A 8 54.58 -31.59 27.67
CA LYS A 8 54.32 -32.00 26.27
C LYS A 8 54.25 -30.72 25.44
N LEU A 9 55.38 -30.30 24.87
CA LEU A 9 55.90 -30.69 23.56
C LEU A 9 55.05 -30.12 22.42
N SER A 10 55.42 -28.89 22.03
CA SER A 10 55.61 -28.44 20.65
C SER A 10 55.03 -29.31 19.53
N ALA A 11 54.05 -28.77 18.81
CA ALA A 11 53.86 -29.05 17.39
C ALA A 11 53.40 -27.76 16.69
N LEU A 12 54.41 -26.95 16.38
CA LEU A 12 54.42 -25.95 15.34
C LEU A 12 53.99 -26.62 14.03
N ILE A 13 52.74 -26.44 13.60
CA ILE A 13 52.34 -26.71 12.21
C ILE A 13 52.51 -25.41 11.45
N LEU A 14 53.77 -25.18 11.04
CA LEU A 14 54.13 -24.30 9.96
C LEU A 14 53.83 -25.06 8.65
N LEU A 15 52.78 -24.69 7.94
CA LEU A 15 52.60 -25.06 6.53
C LEU A 15 52.54 -23.78 5.71
N PHE A 16 53.71 -23.40 5.19
CA PHE A 16 53.84 -22.46 4.09
C PHE A 16 53.44 -23.16 2.79
N ALA A 17 52.47 -22.57 2.07
CA ALA A 17 52.44 -22.61 0.62
C ALA A 17 51.91 -21.27 0.13
N LEU A 18 52.83 -20.36 -0.19
CA LEU A 18 52.56 -19.18 -0.99
C LEU A 18 52.19 -19.63 -2.40
N SER A 19 51.01 -19.25 -2.89
CA SER A 19 50.85 -18.92 -4.30
C SER A 19 49.65 -18.01 -4.55
N SER A 20 49.99 -16.84 -5.07
CA SER A 20 49.20 -16.00 -5.98
C SER A 20 48.05 -15.15 -5.42
N CYS A 21 48.34 -13.85 -5.34
CA CYS A 21 47.49 -12.69 -5.59
C CYS A 21 45.96 -12.86 -5.47
N GLN A 22 45.38 -12.25 -4.44
CA GLN A 22 44.27 -11.34 -4.70
C GLN A 22 44.27 -10.23 -3.65
N GLU A 23 44.29 -8.99 -4.12
CA GLU A 23 44.10 -7.79 -3.33
C GLU A 23 42.88 -7.96 -2.41
N ASN A 24 43.05 -7.59 -1.14
CA ASN A 24 42.00 -7.59 -0.13
C ASN A 24 40.85 -6.69 -0.59
N ASN A 25 39.84 -7.27 -1.22
CA ASN A 25 38.68 -6.54 -1.68
C ASN A 25 37.56 -6.67 -0.63
N LEU A 26 37.81 -6.08 0.55
CA LEU A 26 36.77 -5.86 1.57
C LEU A 26 35.60 -5.06 0.99
N ASP A 27 35.87 -4.22 -0.02
CA ASP A 27 34.87 -3.51 -0.81
C ASP A 27 34.05 -4.44 -1.72
N GLU A 28 34.64 -5.54 -2.22
CA GLU A 28 33.94 -6.55 -3.03
C GLU A 28 33.09 -7.50 -2.19
N VAL A 29 33.54 -7.85 -0.98
CA VAL A 29 32.74 -8.61 -0.01
C VAL A 29 31.56 -7.77 0.49
N SER A 30 31.79 -6.49 0.81
CA SER A 30 30.74 -5.53 1.17
C SER A 30 29.77 -5.25 0.01
N LYS A 31 30.25 -5.12 -1.23
CA LYS A 31 29.40 -5.04 -2.42
C LYS A 31 28.62 -6.34 -2.68
N LYS A 32 29.20 -7.51 -2.42
CA LYS A 32 28.51 -8.81 -2.57
C LYS A 32 27.40 -8.96 -1.54
N GLN A 33 27.63 -8.63 -0.26
CA GLN A 33 26.59 -8.61 0.77
C GLN A 33 25.52 -7.55 0.49
N GLY A 34 25.91 -6.33 0.11
CA GLY A 34 24.98 -5.26 -0.26
C GLY A 34 24.20 -5.51 -1.55
N LYS A 35 24.68 -6.40 -2.44
CA LYS A 35 23.99 -6.87 -3.65
C LYS A 35 23.11 -8.08 -3.37
N LEU A 36 23.53 -8.98 -2.48
CA LEU A 36 22.76 -10.14 -2.04
C LEU A 36 21.57 -9.73 -1.16
N GLU A 37 21.73 -8.74 -0.28
CA GLU A 37 20.62 -8.14 0.48
C GLU A 37 19.68 -7.30 -0.41
N ARG A 38 20.20 -6.64 -1.45
CA ARG A 38 19.34 -5.96 -2.45
C ARG A 38 18.56 -6.93 -3.33
N GLN A 39 19.11 -8.12 -3.59
CA GLN A 39 18.46 -9.18 -4.38
C GLN A 39 17.43 -9.99 -3.57
N THR A 40 17.55 -10.09 -2.25
CA THR A 40 16.56 -10.75 -1.38
C THR A 40 15.41 -9.85 -0.95
N LYS A 41 15.49 -8.53 -1.19
CA LYS A 41 14.31 -7.66 -1.16
C LYS A 41 13.45 -7.97 -2.38
N SER A 42 12.70 -9.07 -2.31
CA SER A 42 11.54 -9.35 -3.14
C SER A 42 10.86 -8.02 -3.45
N SER A 43 10.80 -7.67 -4.74
CA SER A 43 10.02 -6.53 -5.21
C SER A 43 8.56 -6.85 -4.91
N LEU A 44 8.14 -6.63 -3.66
CA LEU A 44 6.76 -6.77 -3.24
C LEU A 44 5.93 -5.95 -4.22
N LYS A 45 5.08 -6.63 -4.97
CA LYS A 45 4.21 -5.97 -5.94
C LYS A 45 3.35 -4.99 -5.16
N LYS A 46 3.48 -3.69 -5.47
CA LYS A 46 2.69 -2.64 -4.82
C LYS A 46 1.21 -2.94 -5.06
N LYS A 47 0.42 -2.88 -3.98
CA LYS A 47 -1.03 -3.05 -4.00
C LYS A 47 -1.67 -1.82 -3.37
N VAL A 48 -2.89 -1.52 -3.78
CA VAL A 48 -3.71 -0.46 -3.21
C VAL A 48 -5.00 -1.10 -2.72
N LEU A 49 -5.44 -0.72 -1.51
CA LEU A 49 -6.71 -1.10 -0.92
C LEU A 49 -7.44 0.19 -0.51
N VAL A 50 -8.67 0.33 -0.97
CA VAL A 50 -9.58 1.38 -0.51
C VAL A 50 -10.67 0.71 0.30
N VAL A 51 -10.81 1.10 1.55
CA VAL A 51 -11.91 0.71 2.44
C VAL A 51 -12.66 1.98 2.76
N GLY A 52 -13.97 1.98 2.55
CA GLY A 52 -14.81 3.08 2.98
C GLY A 52 -16.03 2.58 3.72
N PHE A 53 -16.56 3.46 4.56
CA PHE A 53 -17.66 3.19 5.46
C PHE A 53 -18.74 4.22 5.17
N ASP A 54 -19.94 3.75 4.84
CA ASP A 54 -21.06 4.64 4.54
C ASP A 54 -21.66 5.21 5.85
N GLY A 55 -22.07 6.47 5.83
CA GLY A 55 -22.74 7.14 6.95
C GLY A 55 -21.87 7.45 8.17
N ILE A 56 -20.54 7.26 8.12
CA ILE A 56 -19.65 7.60 9.24
C ILE A 56 -19.43 9.11 9.33
N GLN A 57 -19.63 9.66 10.53
CA GLN A 57 -19.27 11.03 10.88
C GLN A 57 -17.94 11.06 11.64
N PHE A 58 -17.02 11.93 11.23
CA PHE A 58 -15.69 12.03 11.82
C PHE A 58 -15.73 12.33 13.32
N GLU A 59 -16.65 13.20 13.73
CA GLU A 59 -16.85 13.62 15.12
C GLU A 59 -17.31 12.45 16.01
N LYS A 60 -18.01 11.47 15.45
CA LYS A 60 -18.44 10.27 16.19
C LYS A 60 -17.31 9.26 16.38
N ILE A 61 -16.38 9.17 15.42
CA ILE A 61 -15.17 8.34 15.58
C ILE A 61 -14.33 8.88 16.74
N ALA A 62 -14.13 10.21 16.81
CA ALA A 62 -13.28 10.82 17.84
C ALA A 62 -13.76 10.54 19.28
N GLY A 63 -15.06 10.29 19.48
CA GLY A 63 -15.64 9.96 20.79
C GLY A 63 -15.81 8.46 21.06
N THR A 64 -15.36 7.58 20.16
CA THR A 64 -15.60 6.12 20.23
C THR A 64 -14.28 5.36 20.29
N SER A 65 -14.23 4.26 21.05
CA SER A 65 -13.05 3.38 21.05
C SER A 65 -12.93 2.65 19.69
N THR A 66 -11.88 2.94 18.93
CA THR A 66 -11.67 2.38 17.60
C THR A 66 -10.28 1.76 17.44
N PRO A 67 -9.93 0.71 18.21
CA PRO A 67 -8.55 0.23 18.38
C PRO A 67 -7.85 -0.21 17.09
N ASN A 68 -8.58 -0.49 16.02
CA ASN A 68 -8.00 -0.80 14.72
C ASN A 68 -7.83 0.44 13.82
N LEU A 69 -8.71 1.43 13.91
CA LEU A 69 -8.55 2.71 13.22
C LEU A 69 -7.47 3.56 13.90
N ASP A 70 -7.34 3.47 15.22
CA ASP A 70 -6.36 4.21 16.02
C ASP A 70 -4.91 3.84 15.64
N LYS A 71 -4.71 2.69 14.99
CA LYS A 71 -3.42 2.25 14.44
C LYS A 71 -3.05 2.96 13.14
N LEU A 72 -3.98 3.68 12.52
CA LEU A 72 -3.80 4.37 11.24
C LEU A 72 -3.57 5.86 11.46
N LYS A 73 -2.80 6.49 10.55
CA LYS A 73 -2.72 7.95 10.50
C LYS A 73 -3.98 8.49 9.84
N ILE A 74 -4.78 9.22 10.61
CA ILE A 74 -5.99 9.86 10.08
C ILE A 74 -5.63 11.24 9.54
N VAL A 75 -6.07 11.52 8.30
CA VAL A 75 -5.96 12.81 7.65
C VAL A 75 -7.33 13.24 7.14
N LYS A 76 -7.65 14.53 7.21
CA LYS A 76 -8.90 15.05 6.68
C LYS A 76 -8.81 15.15 5.16
N GLY A 77 -9.80 14.59 4.47
CA GLY A 77 -10.03 14.75 3.04
C GLY A 77 -11.27 15.60 2.79
N TYR A 78 -11.36 16.20 1.61
CA TYR A 78 -12.50 17.01 1.19
C TYR A 78 -13.32 16.26 0.15
N ALA A 79 -14.61 16.07 0.39
CA ALA A 79 -15.57 15.51 -0.56
C ALA A 79 -16.97 16.08 -0.32
N GLY A 80 -17.81 16.15 -1.37
CA GLY A 80 -19.17 16.72 -1.27
C GLY A 80 -19.36 18.08 -1.95
N GLY A 81 -18.38 18.56 -2.73
CA GLY A 81 -18.53 19.81 -3.47
C GLY A 81 -18.47 21.06 -2.59
N ILE A 82 -18.63 22.24 -3.17
CA ILE A 82 -18.72 23.52 -2.45
C ILE A 82 -20.11 24.09 -2.65
N ASP A 83 -20.81 24.42 -1.56
CA ASP A 83 -22.14 25.02 -1.57
C ASP A 83 -22.18 26.29 -2.44
N ASN A 84 -23.27 26.46 -3.19
CA ASN A 84 -23.50 27.56 -4.13
C ASN A 84 -22.49 27.64 -5.28
N THR A 85 -21.86 26.51 -5.63
CA THR A 85 -20.96 26.42 -6.79
C THR A 85 -21.43 25.33 -7.76
N SER A 86 -20.84 25.30 -8.95
CA SER A 86 -21.10 24.20 -9.89
C SER A 86 -20.67 22.83 -9.35
N SER A 87 -19.85 22.77 -8.30
CA SER A 87 -19.43 21.50 -7.70
C SER A 87 -20.34 21.04 -6.56
N GLU A 88 -21.30 21.85 -6.10
CA GLU A 88 -22.18 21.56 -4.97
C GLU A 88 -22.80 20.17 -5.09
N GLN A 89 -22.70 19.38 -4.02
CA GLN A 89 -23.11 18.00 -4.05
C GLN A 89 -23.70 17.54 -2.71
N LYS A 90 -24.84 16.85 -2.79
CA LYS A 90 -25.47 16.25 -1.63
C LYS A 90 -24.55 15.20 -0.99
N THR A 91 -24.43 15.24 0.35
CA THR A 91 -23.74 14.22 1.15
C THR A 91 -24.61 12.96 1.30
N SER A 92 -24.85 12.26 0.19
CA SER A 92 -25.53 10.95 0.15
C SER A 92 -24.66 9.91 -0.56
N SER A 93 -24.95 8.62 -0.30
CA SER A 93 -24.14 7.48 -0.76
C SER A 93 -23.78 7.52 -2.25
N GLY A 94 -24.76 7.61 -3.14
CA GLY A 94 -24.56 7.62 -4.58
C GLY A 94 -23.59 8.72 -5.04
N PRO A 95 -23.91 10.00 -4.83
CA PRO A 95 -23.02 11.10 -5.18
C PRO A 95 -21.64 10.99 -4.54
N GLY A 96 -21.57 10.74 -3.23
CA GLY A 96 -20.32 10.69 -2.48
C GLY A 96 -19.36 9.60 -2.99
N TRP A 97 -19.85 8.37 -3.16
CA TRP A 97 -19.06 7.29 -3.69
C TRP A 97 -18.69 7.51 -5.17
N SER A 98 -19.57 8.13 -5.96
CA SER A 98 -19.23 8.52 -7.33
C SER A 98 -18.08 9.50 -7.40
N THR A 99 -18.05 10.49 -6.53
CA THR A 99 -16.90 11.40 -6.43
C THR A 99 -15.62 10.66 -6.08
N ILE A 100 -15.64 9.79 -5.06
CA ILE A 100 -14.46 9.04 -4.61
C ILE A 100 -13.92 8.16 -5.74
N LEU A 101 -14.80 7.48 -6.46
CA LEU A 101 -14.41 6.49 -7.47
C LEU A 101 -14.04 7.11 -8.83
N THR A 102 -14.46 8.34 -9.12
CA THR A 102 -14.17 9.02 -10.40
C THR A 102 -13.17 10.17 -10.25
N GLY A 103 -12.95 10.68 -9.04
CA GLY A 103 -12.08 11.82 -8.77
C GLY A 103 -12.63 13.17 -9.26
N VAL A 104 -13.91 13.24 -9.61
CA VAL A 104 -14.58 14.47 -10.07
C VAL A 104 -15.86 14.72 -9.26
N TRP A 105 -16.41 15.93 -9.31
CA TRP A 105 -17.64 16.31 -8.61
C TRP A 105 -18.91 15.99 -9.41
N VAL A 106 -20.08 16.16 -8.80
CA VAL A 106 -21.39 15.82 -9.39
C VAL A 106 -21.68 16.47 -10.72
N ASN A 107 -21.20 17.69 -10.97
CA ASN A 107 -21.33 18.34 -12.28
C ASN A 107 -20.64 17.58 -13.42
N LYS A 108 -19.63 16.75 -13.11
CA LYS A 108 -18.93 15.92 -14.10
C LYS A 108 -19.46 14.49 -14.12
N HIS A 109 -19.61 13.83 -12.96
CA HIS A 109 -20.05 12.44 -12.93
C HIS A 109 -21.57 12.27 -13.08
N GLY A 110 -22.38 13.29 -12.76
CA GLY A 110 -23.82 13.33 -13.03
C GLY A 110 -24.72 12.51 -12.09
N VAL A 111 -24.17 11.89 -11.04
CA VAL A 111 -24.93 11.09 -10.07
C VAL A 111 -25.38 12.00 -8.93
N THR A 112 -26.64 12.40 -8.92
CA THR A 112 -27.17 13.45 -8.03
C THR A 112 -27.84 12.93 -6.77
N ASP A 113 -28.20 11.65 -6.73
CA ASP A 113 -28.92 11.01 -5.62
C ASP A 113 -28.69 9.48 -5.61
N ASN A 114 -29.45 8.75 -4.80
CA ASN A 114 -29.33 7.29 -4.64
C ASN A 114 -30.22 6.48 -5.60
N ASN A 115 -30.83 7.11 -6.61
CA ASN A 115 -31.60 6.40 -7.62
C ASN A 115 -30.67 5.48 -8.43
N THR A 116 -31.06 4.22 -8.54
CA THR A 116 -30.26 3.17 -9.17
C THR A 116 -30.24 3.27 -10.70
N SER A 117 -31.04 4.15 -11.29
CA SER A 117 -31.02 4.42 -12.74
C SER A 117 -29.87 5.35 -13.17
N HIS A 118 -29.21 6.02 -12.23
CA HIS A 118 -28.09 6.90 -12.57
C HIS A 118 -26.90 6.08 -13.07
N ILE A 119 -26.27 6.56 -14.15
CA ILE A 119 -25.01 6.02 -14.66
C ILE A 119 -24.01 7.15 -14.66
N SER A 120 -22.80 6.88 -14.15
CA SER A 120 -21.77 7.90 -14.13
C SER A 120 -21.32 8.28 -15.54
N LYS A 121 -21.25 9.58 -15.83
CA LYS A 121 -20.69 10.10 -17.08
C LYS A 121 -19.16 10.12 -17.08
N ALA A 122 -18.53 9.96 -15.91
CA ALA A 122 -17.10 9.97 -15.73
C ALA A 122 -16.57 8.53 -15.57
N LYS A 123 -15.37 8.28 -16.09
CA LYS A 123 -14.72 6.97 -15.91
C LYS A 123 -14.36 6.76 -14.44
N SER A 124 -14.61 5.57 -13.94
CA SER A 124 -14.12 5.17 -12.62
C SER A 124 -12.63 4.88 -12.63
N VAL A 125 -12.02 4.90 -11.44
CA VAL A 125 -10.63 4.46 -11.22
C VAL A 125 -10.42 3.02 -11.70
N PHE A 126 -11.43 2.17 -11.63
CA PHE A 126 -11.34 0.79 -12.13
C PHE A 126 -11.21 0.75 -13.65
N GLN A 127 -12.04 1.53 -14.36
CA GLN A 127 -11.96 1.66 -15.82
C GLN A 127 -10.61 2.26 -16.23
N LEU A 128 -10.16 3.34 -15.57
CA LEU A 128 -8.87 3.98 -15.84
C LEU A 128 -7.68 3.04 -15.60
N ILE A 129 -7.71 2.23 -14.53
CA ILE A 129 -6.68 1.20 -14.28
C ILE A 129 -6.63 0.19 -15.43
N LYS A 130 -7.79 -0.31 -15.87
CA LYS A 130 -7.87 -1.31 -16.94
C LYS A 130 -7.44 -0.77 -18.30
N GLU A 131 -7.77 0.47 -18.60
CA GLU A 131 -7.29 1.16 -19.81
C GLU A 131 -5.78 1.36 -19.78
N SER A 132 -5.21 1.71 -18.62
CA SER A 132 -3.76 1.90 -18.48
C SER A 132 -2.96 0.60 -18.60
N ASN A 133 -3.49 -0.50 -18.05
CA ASN A 133 -2.88 -1.82 -18.11
C ASN A 133 -3.92 -2.90 -17.80
N SER A 134 -4.40 -3.58 -18.85
CA SER A 134 -5.42 -4.62 -18.76
C SER A 134 -4.99 -5.86 -17.94
N GLY A 135 -3.68 -6.07 -17.78
CA GLY A 135 -3.09 -7.13 -16.97
C GLY A 135 -3.18 -6.91 -15.46
N LEU A 136 -3.43 -5.67 -15.00
CA LEU A 136 -3.66 -5.39 -13.58
C LEU A 136 -4.99 -6.00 -13.11
N LYS A 137 -5.04 -6.46 -11.86
CA LYS A 137 -6.23 -7.06 -11.28
C LYS A 137 -6.92 -6.05 -10.37
N THR A 138 -8.22 -5.92 -10.53
CA THR A 138 -9.10 -5.06 -9.74
C THR A 138 -10.21 -5.93 -9.16
N ALA A 139 -10.67 -5.60 -7.96
CA ALA A 139 -11.79 -6.25 -7.31
C ALA A 139 -12.56 -5.19 -6.52
N SER A 140 -13.86 -5.41 -6.34
CA SER A 140 -14.73 -4.57 -5.54
C SER A 140 -15.69 -5.46 -4.75
N VAL A 141 -15.93 -5.10 -3.50
CA VAL A 141 -16.84 -5.79 -2.58
C VAL A 141 -17.63 -4.72 -1.87
N VAL A 142 -18.95 -4.76 -1.96
CA VAL A 142 -19.85 -3.72 -1.43
C VAL A 142 -21.04 -4.35 -0.76
N THR A 143 -21.59 -3.64 0.23
CA THR A 143 -22.88 -3.98 0.87
C THR A 143 -24.06 -3.36 0.13
N TRP A 144 -23.85 -2.21 -0.53
CA TRP A 144 -24.85 -1.55 -1.35
C TRP A 144 -24.55 -1.77 -2.84
N GLY A 145 -25.29 -2.71 -3.45
CA GLY A 145 -25.08 -3.14 -4.84
C GLY A 145 -25.06 -2.04 -5.90
N PRO A 146 -25.95 -1.02 -5.87
CA PRO A 146 -26.04 -0.01 -6.92
C PRO A 146 -24.73 0.72 -7.24
N ILE A 147 -23.82 0.82 -6.28
CA ILE A 147 -22.52 1.46 -6.53
C ILE A 147 -21.65 0.68 -7.54
N HIS A 148 -21.87 -0.62 -7.70
CA HIS A 148 -21.21 -1.38 -8.78
C HIS A 148 -21.76 -0.98 -10.14
N ASP A 149 -23.07 -0.79 -10.25
CA ASP A 149 -23.75 -0.57 -11.51
C ASP A 149 -23.48 0.84 -12.06
N PHE A 150 -23.16 1.81 -11.18
CA PHE A 150 -22.78 3.16 -11.61
C PHE A 150 -21.47 3.23 -12.41
N PHE A 151 -20.59 2.21 -12.31
CA PHE A 151 -19.24 2.22 -12.90
C PHE A 151 -18.92 1.00 -13.77
N ARG A 152 -19.94 0.23 -14.13
CA ARG A 152 -19.82 -0.85 -15.12
C ARG A 152 -19.92 -0.30 -16.54
#